data_AF-A0A964FFJ1-F1
#
_entry.id   AF-A0A964FFJ1-F1
#
_cell.length_a   1.000
_cell.length_b   1.000
_cell.length_c   1.000
_cell.angle_alpha   90.00
_cell.angle_beta   90.00
_cell.angle_gamma   90.00
#
_symmetry.space_group_name_H-M   'P 1'
#
loop_
_entity.id
_entity.type
_entity.pdbx_description
1 polymer ?
#
loop_
_entity_poly.entity_id
_entity_poly.type
_entity_poly.pdbx_seq_one_letter_code
_entity_poly.pdbx_strand_id
1 'polypeptide(L)'
;MCVFDWKTASKSKKIEWINDYCLQVAAYISAINYFYGVNIKRGIIAIALSNEAAQIFTLNVRDLANYQQQFLIRLNEFNRSLLKLPRS
;
A
#
# COMPACT_ATOMS: atom_id res chain seq x y z
N MET A 1 1.36 16.02 -6.12
CA MET A 1 1.37 15.42 -4.77
C MET A 1 1.49 13.91 -4.90
N CYS A 2 2.22 13.27 -3.99
CA CYS A 2 2.39 11.80 -3.92
C CYS A 2 2.56 11.37 -2.45
N VAL A 3 2.22 10.12 -2.16
CA VAL A 3 2.49 9.49 -0.86
C VAL A 3 3.78 8.70 -0.94
N PHE A 4 4.65 8.85 0.07
CA PHE A 4 5.85 8.02 0.27
C PHE A 4 5.64 7.09 1.46
N ASP A 5 5.94 5.80 1.26
CA ASP A 5 6.04 4.81 2.33
C ASP A 5 7.50 4.33 2.43
N TRP A 6 8.15 4.66 3.54
CA TRP A 6 9.55 4.36 3.79
C TRP A 6 9.68 3.03 4.53
N LYS A 7 10.53 2.14 4.02
CA LYS A 7 10.86 0.84 4.63
C LYS A 7 12.37 0.65 4.72
N THR A 8 12.79 -0.28 5.55
CA THR A 8 14.19 -0.77 5.59
C THR A 8 14.21 -2.27 5.27
N ALA A 9 15.29 -2.74 4.64
CA ALA A 9 15.51 -4.17 4.42
C ALA A 9 17.01 -4.51 4.38
N SER A 10 17.35 -5.73 4.81
CA SER A 10 18.73 -6.25 4.73
C SER A 10 19.11 -6.78 3.34
N LYS A 11 18.11 -7.09 2.51
CA LYS A 11 18.29 -7.62 1.15
C LYS A 11 17.31 -6.93 0.21
N SER A 12 17.72 -6.82 -1.05
CA SER A 12 16.88 -6.29 -2.12
C SER A 12 15.57 -7.06 -2.26
N LYS A 13 14.50 -6.33 -2.59
CA LYS A 13 13.14 -6.84 -2.77
C LYS A 13 12.77 -6.79 -4.24
N LYS A 14 11.87 -7.70 -4.64
CA LYS A 14 11.17 -7.68 -5.92
C LYS A 14 9.74 -7.17 -5.73
N ILE A 15 9.15 -6.59 -6.77
CA ILE A 15 7.80 -6.00 -6.70
C ILE A 15 6.75 -7.03 -6.26
N GLU A 16 6.87 -8.27 -6.73
CA GLU A 16 5.99 -9.38 -6.38
C GLU A 16 6.05 -9.78 -4.89
N TRP A 17 7.12 -9.42 -4.17
CA TRP A 17 7.28 -9.72 -2.74
C TRP A 17 6.76 -8.60 -1.84
N ILE A 18 6.44 -7.44 -2.39
CA ILE A 18 6.04 -6.25 -1.63
C ILE A 18 4.57 -5.87 -1.87
N ASN A 19 3.75 -6.85 -2.29
CA ASN A 19 2.33 -6.64 -2.56
C ASN A 19 1.63 -5.91 -1.42
N ASP A 20 1.93 -6.28 -0.17
CA ASP A 20 1.31 -5.65 1.00
C ASP A 20 1.72 -4.18 1.19
N TYR A 21 2.94 -3.79 0.80
CA TYR A 21 3.36 -2.38 0.81
C TYR A 21 2.60 -1.60 -0.27
N CYS A 22 2.36 -2.21 -1.43
CA CYS A 22 1.53 -1.61 -2.47
C CYS A 22 0.08 -1.40 -2.02
N LEU A 23 -0.50 -2.39 -1.32
CA LEU A 23 -1.84 -2.28 -0.72
C LEU A 23 -1.92 -1.15 0.31
N GLN A 24 -0.90 -1.02 1.18
CA GLN A 24 -0.82 0.06 2.18
C GLN A 24 -0.83 1.44 1.50
N VAL A 25 0.04 1.65 0.51
CA VAL A 25 0.11 2.92 -0.21
C VAL A 25 -1.20 3.24 -0.94
N ALA A 26 -1.81 2.27 -1.62
CA ALA A 26 -3.10 2.46 -2.30
C ALA A 26 -4.24 2.79 -1.32
N ALA A 27 -4.27 2.14 -0.16
CA ALA A 27 -5.24 2.43 0.90
C ALA A 27 -5.07 3.84 1.46
N TYR A 28 -3.83 4.25 1.76
CA TYR A 28 -3.55 5.60 2.26
C TYR A 28 -3.91 6.69 1.24
N ILE A 29 -3.54 6.49 -0.02
CA ILE A 29 -3.90 7.43 -1.10
C ILE A 29 -5.43 7.54 -1.22
N SER A 30 -6.14 6.40 -1.20
CA SER A 30 -7.60 6.38 -1.27
C SER A 30 -8.24 7.13 -0.10
N ALA A 31 -7.76 6.91 1.12
CA ALA A 31 -8.24 7.59 2.32
C ALA A 31 -7.96 9.10 2.25
N ILE A 32 -6.73 9.51 1.91
CA ILE A 32 -6.35 10.92 1.81
C ILE A 32 -7.18 11.65 0.75
N ASN A 33 -7.33 11.05 -0.44
CA ASN A 33 -8.15 11.62 -1.51
C ASN A 33 -9.60 11.82 -1.05
N TYR A 34 -10.16 10.85 -0.32
CA TYR A 34 -11.51 10.93 0.23
C TYR A 34 -11.65 12.01 1.31
N PHE A 35 -10.80 11.99 2.34
CA PHE A 35 -10.92 12.89 3.49
C PHE A 35 -10.64 14.35 3.16
N TYR A 36 -9.69 14.61 2.26
CA TYR A 36 -9.24 15.97 1.95
C TYR A 36 -9.72 16.50 0.59
N GLY A 37 -10.50 15.71 -0.17
CA GLY A 37 -11.00 16.11 -1.49
C GLY A 37 -9.89 16.35 -2.52
N VAL A 38 -8.73 15.71 -2.34
CA VAL A 38 -7.56 15.84 -3.21
C VAL A 38 -7.48 14.68 -4.22
N ASN A 39 -6.58 14.81 -5.20
CA ASN A 39 -6.42 13.82 -6.26
C ASN A 39 -4.96 13.39 -6.43
N ILE A 40 -4.45 12.65 -5.45
CA ILE A 40 -3.14 12.00 -5.51
C ILE A 40 -3.21 10.81 -6.46
N LYS A 41 -2.31 10.83 -7.45
CA LYS A 41 -2.25 9.85 -8.56
C LYS A 41 -0.94 9.06 -8.63
N ARG A 42 -0.09 9.20 -7.60
CA ARG A 42 1.24 8.58 -7.54
C ARG A 42 1.56 8.18 -6.10
N GLY A 43 2.01 6.94 -5.93
CA GLY A 43 2.56 6.41 -4.69
C GLY A 43 4.00 5.97 -4.87
N ILE A 44 4.82 6.13 -3.85
CA ILE A 44 6.23 5.72 -3.85
C ILE A 44 6.48 4.83 -2.63
N ILE A 45 7.12 3.69 -2.85
CA ILE A 45 7.66 2.83 -1.80
C ILE A 45 9.17 2.94 -1.89
N ALA A 46 9.80 3.46 -0.84
CA ALA A 46 11.24 3.66 -0.78
C ALA A 46 11.84 2.72 0.27
N ILE A 47 12.62 1.74 -0.19
CA ILE A 47 13.25 0.73 0.67
C ILE A 47 14.73 1.05 0.82
N ALA A 48 15.13 1.54 1.99
CA ALA A 48 16.54 1.73 2.33
C ALA A 48 17.21 0.37 2.58
N LEU A 49 18.33 0.13 1.90
CA LEU A 49 19.16 -1.06 2.05
C LEU A 49 20.42 -0.74 2.84
N SER A 50 20.96 -1.72 3.57
CA SER A 50 22.11 -1.50 4.46
C SER A 50 23.41 -1.25 3.71
N ASN A 51 23.60 -1.89 2.55
CA ASN A 51 24.87 -1.89 1.81
C ASN A 51 24.72 -1.49 0.33
N GLU A 52 23.52 -1.07 -0.08
CA GLU A 52 23.18 -0.78 -1.47
C GLU A 52 22.36 0.52 -1.53
N ALA A 53 22.23 1.08 -2.74
CA ALA A 53 21.31 2.19 -2.95
C ALA A 53 19.87 1.79 -2.61
N ALA A 54 19.07 2.75 -2.14
CA ALA A 54 17.67 2.51 -1.83
C ALA A 54 16.90 2.08 -3.10
N GLN A 55 16.01 1.09 -2.95
CA GLN A 55 15.11 0.68 -4.02
C GLN A 55 13.86 1.56 -4.00
N ILE A 56 13.50 2.10 -5.16
CA ILE A 56 12.31 2.93 -5.33
C ILE A 56 11.32 2.21 -6.23
N PHE A 57 10.13 1.90 -5.69
CA PHE A 57 9.02 1.38 -6.46
C PHE A 57 7.96 2.48 -6.60
N THR A 58 7.57 2.77 -7.85
CA THR A 58 6.57 3.80 -8.16
C THR A 58 5.27 3.14 -8.59
N LEU A 59 4.16 3.53 -7.96
CA LEU A 59 2.81 3.13 -8.34
C LEU A 59 2.15 4.27 -9.12
N ASN A 60 1.73 3.97 -10.35
CA ASN A 60 0.93 4.87 -11.18
C ASN A 60 -0.57 4.68 -10.92
N VAL A 61 -1.41 5.46 -11.62
CA VAL A 61 -2.88 5.42 -11.45
C VAL A 61 -3.46 4.02 -11.67
N ARG A 62 -2.97 3.27 -12.66
CA ARG A 62 -3.44 1.91 -12.96
C ARG A 62 -3.04 0.94 -11.84
N ASP A 63 -1.81 1.05 -11.35
CA ASP A 63 -1.34 0.23 -10.23
C ASP A 63 -2.16 0.50 -8.97
N LEU A 64 -2.36 1.80 -8.66
CA LEU A 64 -3.14 2.23 -7.50
C LEU A 64 -4.58 1.73 -7.55
N ALA A 65 -5.24 1.80 -8.71
CA ALA A 65 -6.59 1.28 -8.89
C ALA A 65 -6.65 -0.24 -8.65
N ASN A 66 -5.68 -0.99 -9.17
CA ASN A 66 -5.58 -2.44 -8.95
C ASN A 66 -5.36 -2.79 -7.47
N TYR A 67 -4.39 -2.15 -6.82
CA TYR A 67 -4.10 -2.40 -5.41
C TYR A 67 -5.21 -1.92 -4.47
N GLN A 68 -5.93 -0.84 -4.81
CA GLN A 68 -7.11 -0.40 -4.08
C GLN A 68 -8.20 -1.47 -4.12
N GLN A 69 -8.49 -2.05 -5.29
CA GLN A 69 -9.48 -3.12 -5.41
C GLN A 69 -9.10 -4.34 -4.55
N GLN A 70 -7.84 -4.76 -4.61
CA GLN A 70 -7.33 -5.85 -3.78
C GLN A 70 -7.42 -5.56 -2.28
N PHE A 71 -7.12 -4.32 -1.88
CA PHE A 71 -7.25 -3.88 -0.48
C PHE A 71 -8.70 -3.98 0.00
N LEU A 72 -9.67 -3.52 -0.81
CA LEU A 72 -11.10 -3.60 -0.47
C LEU A 72 -11.58 -5.06 -0.32
N ILE A 73 -11.06 -5.97 -1.15
CA ILE A 73 -11.36 -7.41 -1.00
C ILE A 73 -10.86 -7.92 0.36
N ARG A 74 -9.60 -7.65 0.71
CA ARG A 74 -9.03 -8.06 2.02
C ARG A 74 -9.76 -7.42 3.19
N LEU A 75 -10.15 -6.15 3.08
CA LEU A 75 -10.92 -5.45 4.11
C LEU A 75 -12.30 -6.10 4.32
N ASN A 76 -12.97 -6.48 3.23
CA ASN A 76 -14.25 -7.17 3.31
C ASN A 76 -14.11 -8.57 3.94
N GLU A 77 -13.06 -9.31 3.61
CA GLU A 77 -12.75 -10.60 4.23
C GLU A 77 -12.50 -10.45 5.74
N PHE A 78 -11.71 -9.44 6.14
CA PHE A 78 -11.47 -9.12 7.54
C PHE A 78 -12.76 -8.74 8.27
N ASN A 79 -13.61 -7.88 7.70
CA ASN A 79 -14.89 -7.52 8.30
C ASN A 79 -15.81 -8.73 8.49
N ARG A 80 -15.81 -9.68 7.54
CA ARG A 80 -16.55 -10.94 7.67
C ARG A 80 -15.99 -11.84 8.77
N SER A 81 -14.67 -11.85 8.99
CA SER A 81 -14.08 -12.63 10.06
C SER A 81 -14.42 -12.07 11.45
N LEU A 82 -14.50 -10.74 11.59
CA LEU A 82 -14.93 -10.08 12.83
C LEU A 82 -16.36 -10.47 13.24
N LEU A 83 -17.28 -10.65 12.28
CA LEU A 83 -18.66 -11.08 12.56
C LEU A 83 -18.75 -12.52 13.08
N LYS A 84 -17.70 -13.33 12.92
CA LYS A 84 -17.65 -14.73 13.37
C LYS A 84 -17.01 -14.89 14.76
N LEU A 85 -16.44 -13.82 15.32
CA LEU A 85 -15.85 -13.87 16.66
C LEU A 85 -16.97 -13.84 17.72
N PRO A 86 -16.89 -14.67 18.77
CA PRO A 86 -17.80 -14.53 19.91
C PRO A 86 -17.62 -13.14 20.50
N ARG A 87 -18.72 -12.41 20.68
CA ARG A 87 -18.69 -11.14 21.42
C ARG A 87 -18.41 -11.48 22.88
N SER A 88 -17.28 -10.99 23.40
CA SER A 88 -16.92 -11.03 24.82
C SER A 88 -17.95 -10.26 25.66
#